data_AF-A0A6L8N1X3-F1
#
_entry.id   AF-A0A6L8N1X3-F1
#
_cell.length_a   1.000
_cell.length_b   1.000
_cell.length_c   1.000
_cell.angle_alpha   90.00
_cell.angle_beta   90.00
_cell.angle_gamma   90.00
#
_symmetry.space_group_name_H-M   'P 1'
#
loop_
_entity.id
_entity.type
_entity.pdbx_description
1 polymer ?
#
loop_
_entity_poly.entity_id
_entity_poly.type
_entity_poly.pdbx_seq_one_letter_code
_entity_poly.pdbx_strand_id
1 'polypeptide(L)'
;MTTFADAPVLGGLNVIREPGRPAVVITPGHGSAEAAAAWLTEHRAAVQAELHRSGAVLLRGLPIHDAASFATARDALVEQRAGYKEKATPRTDFGEGVFSSTDLPAAQPIRLHNENSYTLDFPGVLLFGCITAPEEGGATTVGDMREALRLLPDGLRARFEEAGWLLVRNYSELAGLPWYTTFATEDRAVAEAYCDENTIGYEWLDDDSLITRQRRSAVITHPVTGERVWFNHFAFWNSRTLDPDVREVLEETYGPDGLPFNTYLGDGTRLTDAEVDAVNEVYDRVTVRESWQRGDLMLVDNILCAHGREAFTGDRKILVAMGEPVALADCSPATQPSTTVHGE
;
A
#
# COMPACT_ATOMS: atom_id res chain seq x y z
N MET A 1 -3.01 -21.68 8.23
CA MET A 1 -2.92 -21.24 9.63
C MET A 1 -1.86 -20.17 9.69
N THR A 2 -2.25 -18.91 9.53
CA THR A 2 -1.36 -17.75 9.70
C THR A 2 -1.07 -17.61 11.19
N THR A 3 0.08 -18.11 11.62
CA THR A 3 0.56 -17.98 12.99
C THR A 3 1.10 -16.57 13.15
N PHE A 4 0.23 -15.64 13.54
CA PHE A 4 0.68 -14.38 14.13
C PHE A 4 1.55 -14.74 15.34
N ALA A 5 2.79 -14.25 15.35
CA ALA A 5 3.74 -14.55 16.42
C ALA A 5 3.12 -14.24 17.80
N ASP A 6 3.30 -15.15 18.76
CA ASP A 6 2.89 -14.96 20.15
C ASP A 6 3.82 -13.95 20.84
N ALA A 7 3.64 -12.67 20.54
CA ALA A 7 4.13 -11.58 21.38
C ALA A 7 3.22 -11.44 22.62
N PRO A 8 3.77 -11.08 23.79
CA PRO A 8 3.02 -11.03 25.04
C PRO A 8 1.83 -10.06 24.93
N VAL A 9 0.66 -10.52 25.38
CA VAL A 9 -0.55 -9.70 25.51
C VAL A 9 -0.23 -8.56 26.48
N LEU A 10 0.00 -7.35 25.95
CA LEU A 10 -0.14 -6.14 26.76
C LEU A 10 -1.61 -6.10 27.21
N GLY A 11 -1.85 -6.38 28.49
CA GLY A 11 -3.20 -6.47 29.03
C GLY A 11 -4.01 -5.20 28.77
N GLY A 12 -5.28 -5.35 28.40
CA GLY A 12 -6.24 -4.24 28.30
C GLY A 12 -7.12 -4.22 27.05
N LEU A 13 -6.69 -4.84 25.95
CA LEU A 13 -7.49 -4.90 24.71
C LEU A 13 -8.32 -6.19 24.62
N ASN A 14 -9.59 -6.06 24.24
CA ASN A 14 -10.44 -7.19 23.88
C ASN A 14 -10.25 -7.54 22.39
N VAL A 15 -9.29 -8.42 22.10
CA VAL A 15 -8.92 -8.80 20.73
C VAL A 15 -9.58 -10.13 20.32
N ILE A 16 -10.36 -10.10 19.24
CA ILE A 16 -10.93 -11.27 18.57
C ILE A 16 -10.02 -11.67 17.40
N ARG A 17 -9.68 -12.95 17.32
CA ARG A 17 -8.85 -13.53 16.26
C ARG A 17 -9.54 -14.72 15.64
N GLU A 18 -9.80 -14.63 14.35
CA GLU A 18 -10.47 -15.68 13.59
C GLU A 18 -9.73 -15.94 12.27
N PRO A 19 -9.62 -17.19 11.81
CA PRO A 19 -9.01 -17.48 10.51
C PRO A 19 -9.69 -16.73 9.37
N GLY A 20 -8.91 -16.14 8.48
CA GLY A 20 -9.42 -15.40 7.32
C GLY A 20 -9.87 -13.97 7.61
N ARG A 21 -9.69 -13.47 8.84
CA ARG A 21 -10.05 -12.12 9.27
C ARG A 21 -8.84 -11.40 9.89
N PRO A 22 -8.71 -10.06 9.74
CA PRO A 22 -7.76 -9.28 10.53
C PRO A 22 -8.09 -9.35 12.03
N ALA A 23 -7.14 -8.96 12.89
CA ALA A 23 -7.40 -8.86 14.32
C ALA A 23 -8.43 -7.75 14.58
N VAL A 24 -9.48 -8.06 15.35
CA VAL A 24 -10.54 -7.10 15.68
C VAL A 24 -10.50 -6.78 17.16
N VAL A 25 -10.26 -5.53 17.50
CA VAL A 25 -10.36 -4.99 18.86
C VAL A 25 -11.77 -4.44 19.05
N ILE A 26 -12.50 -5.01 20.01
CA ILE A 26 -13.80 -4.46 20.42
C ILE A 26 -13.56 -3.36 21.45
N THR A 27 -13.88 -2.12 21.08
CA THR A 27 -13.75 -0.96 21.97
C THR A 27 -14.93 -0.91 22.93
N PRO A 28 -14.77 -0.33 24.13
CA PRO A 28 -15.93 0.02 24.95
C PRO A 28 -16.82 1.02 24.21
N GLY A 29 -18.11 1.07 24.57
CA GLY A 29 -19.02 2.06 24.02
C GLY A 29 -18.69 3.46 24.53
N HIS A 30 -18.50 4.41 23.62
CA HIS A 30 -18.22 5.81 23.95
C HIS A 30 -19.36 6.73 23.49
N GLY A 31 -19.69 7.73 24.31
CA GLY A 31 -20.78 8.68 24.01
C GLY A 31 -20.40 9.80 23.02
N SER A 32 -19.11 10.02 22.76
CA SER A 32 -18.62 11.03 21.82
C SER A 32 -17.26 10.67 21.23
N ALA A 33 -16.86 11.36 20.14
CA ALA A 33 -15.56 11.18 19.50
C ALA A 33 -14.39 11.56 20.42
N GLU A 34 -14.55 12.56 21.28
CA GLU A 34 -13.53 13.01 22.23
C GLU A 34 -13.31 11.97 23.33
N ALA A 35 -14.40 11.38 23.86
CA ALA A 35 -14.30 10.31 24.84
C ALA A 35 -13.64 9.06 24.24
N ALA A 36 -13.95 8.75 22.98
CA ALA A 36 -13.29 7.68 22.23
C ALA A 36 -11.80 7.99 22.00
N ALA A 37 -11.45 9.20 21.59
CA ALA A 37 -10.06 9.62 21.38
C ALA A 37 -9.22 9.61 22.67
N ALA A 38 -9.81 9.95 23.81
CA ALA A 38 -9.15 9.82 25.11
C ALA A 38 -8.79 8.36 25.42
N TRP A 39 -9.72 7.43 25.18
CA TRP A 39 -9.47 6.00 25.33
C TRP A 39 -8.42 5.48 24.34
N LEU A 40 -8.50 5.89 23.07
CA LEU A 40 -7.51 5.55 22.05
C LEU A 40 -6.11 6.05 22.42
N THR A 41 -6.01 7.26 22.99
CA THR A 41 -4.75 7.82 23.47
C THR A 41 -4.18 7.01 24.64
N GLU A 42 -5.02 6.66 25.62
CA GLU A 42 -4.62 5.82 26.75
C GLU A 42 -4.14 4.43 26.32
N HIS A 43 -4.77 3.85 25.29
CA HIS A 43 -4.48 2.50 24.80
C HIS A 43 -3.57 2.47 23.57
N ARG A 44 -3.02 3.61 23.13
CA ARG A 44 -2.23 3.73 21.89
C ARG A 44 -1.10 2.71 21.83
N ALA A 45 -0.32 2.59 22.91
CA ALA A 45 0.80 1.65 22.97
C ALA A 45 0.36 0.18 22.83
N ALA A 46 -0.80 -0.19 23.40
CA ALA A 46 -1.35 -1.53 23.26
C ALA A 46 -1.86 -1.78 21.83
N VAL A 47 -2.50 -0.78 21.21
CA VAL A 47 -2.93 -0.86 19.80
C VAL A 47 -1.74 -0.96 18.86
N GLN A 48 -0.67 -0.19 19.08
CA GLN A 48 0.57 -0.26 18.30
C GLN A 48 1.27 -1.61 18.45
N ALA A 49 1.34 -2.17 19.67
CA ALA A 49 1.90 -3.50 19.87
C ALA A 49 1.08 -4.59 19.15
N GLU A 50 -0.24 -4.47 19.19
CA GLU A 50 -1.15 -5.35 18.45
C GLU A 50 -1.00 -5.18 16.93
N LEU A 51 -0.77 -3.95 16.46
CA LEU A 51 -0.48 -3.63 15.06
C LEU A 51 0.82 -4.28 14.59
N HIS A 52 1.92 -4.12 15.33
CA HIS A 52 3.19 -4.78 15.01
C HIS A 52 3.09 -6.32 15.05
N ARG A 53 2.22 -6.87 15.89
CA ARG A 53 1.97 -8.32 15.95
C ARG A 53 1.19 -8.80 14.72
N SER A 54 0.08 -8.13 14.41
CA SER A 54 -0.92 -8.59 13.44
C SER A 54 -0.72 -8.03 12.03
N GLY A 55 0.08 -6.98 11.84
CA GLY A 55 0.19 -6.23 10.59
C GLY A 55 -1.01 -5.32 10.29
N ALA A 56 -2.22 -5.72 10.70
CA ALA A 56 -3.43 -4.89 10.61
C ALA A 56 -4.36 -5.13 11.81
N VAL A 57 -5.05 -4.08 12.24
CA VAL A 57 -5.96 -4.09 13.40
C VAL A 57 -7.22 -3.28 13.09
N LEU A 58 -8.38 -3.90 13.23
CA LEU A 58 -9.67 -3.23 13.16
C LEU A 58 -10.16 -2.87 14.57
N LEU A 59 -10.46 -1.60 14.80
CA LEU A 59 -11.11 -1.10 16.02
C LEU A 59 -12.61 -0.93 15.74
N ARG A 60 -13.45 -1.64 16.51
CA ARG A 60 -14.90 -1.66 16.32
C ARG A 60 -15.64 -1.18 17.56
N GLY A 61 -16.65 -0.33 17.34
CA GLY A 61 -17.50 0.24 18.39
C GLY A 61 -17.28 1.74 18.66
N LEU A 62 -16.59 2.44 17.76
CA LEU A 62 -16.26 3.87 17.92
C LEU A 62 -17.35 4.77 17.30
N PRO A 63 -17.65 5.93 17.90
CA PRO A 63 -18.63 6.90 17.39
C PRO A 63 -18.04 7.79 16.28
N ILE A 64 -17.51 7.18 15.20
CA ILE A 64 -16.94 7.89 14.05
C ILE A 64 -17.99 7.99 12.94
N HIS A 65 -18.32 9.22 12.54
CA HIS A 65 -19.49 9.49 11.70
C HIS A 65 -19.23 10.44 10.54
N ASP A 66 -18.09 11.13 10.55
CA ASP A 66 -17.70 12.11 9.55
C ASP A 66 -16.17 12.31 9.55
N ALA A 67 -15.68 13.23 8.71
CA ALA A 67 -14.26 13.54 8.62
C ALA A 67 -13.70 14.18 9.89
N ALA A 68 -14.50 14.95 10.64
CA ALA A 68 -14.05 15.63 11.86
C ALA A 68 -13.80 14.62 12.98
N SER A 69 -14.77 13.75 13.26
CA SER A 69 -14.63 12.65 14.22
C SER A 69 -13.50 11.68 13.82
N PHE A 70 -13.34 11.40 12.52
CA PHE A 70 -12.21 10.61 12.02
C PHE A 70 -10.86 11.28 12.28
N ALA A 71 -10.74 12.59 12.01
CA ALA A 71 -9.54 13.36 12.28
C ALA A 71 -9.18 13.37 13.78
N THR A 72 -10.18 13.49 14.66
CA THR A 72 -9.99 13.40 16.12
C THR A 72 -9.44 12.04 16.54
N ALA A 73 -9.97 10.94 15.99
CA ALA A 73 -9.45 9.60 16.28
C ALA A 73 -8.07 9.34 15.67
N ARG A 74 -7.81 9.86 14.46
CA ARG A 74 -6.48 9.81 13.83
C ARG A 74 -5.44 10.45 14.72
N ASP A 75 -5.66 11.68 15.19
CA ASP A 75 -4.68 12.40 16.01
C ASP A 75 -4.47 11.72 17.39
N ALA A 76 -5.39 10.84 17.81
CA ALA A 76 -5.23 10.00 18.99
C ALA A 76 -4.40 8.72 18.74
N LEU A 77 -4.26 8.26 17.49
CA LEU A 77 -3.61 7.00 17.12
C LEU A 77 -2.29 7.18 16.37
N VAL A 78 -2.18 8.27 15.61
CA VAL A 78 -1.05 8.62 14.73
C VAL A 78 -0.40 9.89 15.27
N GLU A 79 0.89 9.80 15.60
CA GLU A 79 1.68 10.88 16.19
C GLU A 79 2.21 11.82 15.12
N GLN A 80 2.65 11.26 13.99
CA GLN A 80 3.20 12.02 12.88
C GLN A 80 2.39 11.79 11.61
N ARG A 81 1.87 12.87 11.02
CA ARG A 81 1.16 12.80 9.72
C ARG A 81 2.18 12.64 8.60
N ALA A 82 1.88 11.78 7.63
CA ALA A 82 2.67 11.64 6.41
C ALA A 82 1.97 12.35 5.25
N GLY A 83 2.76 13.02 4.39
CA GLY A 83 2.27 13.68 3.18
C GLY A 83 2.05 12.71 2.02
N TYR A 84 1.19 13.08 1.06
CA TYR A 84 0.98 12.32 -0.17
C TYR A 84 2.02 12.77 -1.23
N LYS A 85 2.97 11.90 -1.56
CA LYS A 85 4.04 12.11 -2.57
C LYS A 85 3.79 11.24 -3.80
N GLU A 86 4.34 11.66 -4.95
CA GLU A 86 4.32 10.92 -6.24
C GLU A 86 2.95 10.33 -6.60
N LYS A 87 1.94 11.20 -6.77
CA LYS A 87 0.54 10.81 -6.99
C LYS A 87 0.43 9.82 -8.16
N ALA A 88 0.24 8.54 -7.85
CA ALA A 88 0.07 7.49 -8.87
C ALA A 88 -1.40 7.31 -9.27
N THR A 89 -2.34 7.60 -8.35
CA THR A 89 -3.78 7.49 -8.57
C THR A 89 -4.54 8.72 -8.04
N PRO A 90 -5.67 9.10 -8.65
CA PRO A 90 -6.48 10.20 -8.15
C PRO A 90 -7.08 9.90 -6.77
N ARG A 91 -7.10 10.90 -5.90
CA ARG A 91 -7.78 10.91 -4.61
C ARG A 91 -8.45 12.26 -4.40
N THR A 92 -9.62 12.25 -3.78
CA THR A 92 -10.30 13.47 -3.34
C THR A 92 -9.71 13.92 -1.99
N ASP A 93 -9.24 15.17 -1.91
CA ASP A 93 -8.75 15.80 -0.68
C ASP A 93 -9.92 16.41 0.10
N PHE A 94 -10.09 16.01 1.37
CA PHE A 94 -11.11 16.54 2.27
C PHE A 94 -10.57 17.59 3.26
N GLY A 95 -9.29 17.97 3.14
CA GLY A 95 -8.58 18.85 4.06
C GLY A 95 -7.95 18.10 5.25
N GLU A 96 -7.04 18.77 5.97
CA GLU A 96 -6.39 18.25 7.19
C GLU A 96 -5.61 16.93 7.02
N GLY A 97 -5.16 16.61 5.80
CA GLY A 97 -4.47 15.35 5.50
C GLY A 97 -5.39 14.13 5.47
N VAL A 98 -6.69 14.34 5.22
CA VAL A 98 -7.69 13.28 5.01
C VAL A 98 -8.03 13.17 3.53
N PHE A 99 -7.96 11.95 3.00
CA PHE A 99 -8.21 11.67 1.59
C PHE A 99 -9.33 10.62 1.41
N SER A 100 -9.94 10.56 0.24
CA SER A 100 -10.67 9.35 -0.18
C SER A 100 -9.69 8.19 -0.38
N SER A 101 -10.16 6.95 -0.20
CA SER A 101 -9.46 5.79 -0.77
C SER A 101 -9.41 5.92 -2.30
N THR A 102 -8.42 5.32 -2.95
CA THR A 102 -8.24 5.33 -4.41
C THR A 102 -9.55 5.26 -5.20
N ASP A 103 -9.81 6.28 -6.02
CA ASP A 103 -11.07 6.47 -6.77
C ASP A 103 -11.08 5.59 -8.03
N LEU A 104 -11.25 4.27 -7.86
CA LEU A 104 -11.49 3.31 -8.94
C LEU A 104 -12.97 2.88 -8.98
N PRO A 105 -13.53 2.52 -10.15
CA PRO A 105 -14.91 2.05 -10.27
C PRO A 105 -15.26 0.97 -9.25
N ALA A 106 -16.50 1.02 -8.73
CA ALA A 106 -16.95 0.13 -7.65
C ALA A 106 -16.79 -1.37 -8.02
N ALA A 107 -17.06 -1.72 -9.28
CA ALA A 107 -16.94 -3.08 -9.80
C ALA A 107 -15.50 -3.60 -9.92
N GLN A 108 -14.49 -2.72 -9.94
CA GLN A 108 -13.09 -3.11 -10.05
C GLN A 108 -12.48 -3.29 -8.65
N PRO A 109 -11.93 -4.46 -8.31
CA PRO A 109 -11.15 -4.62 -7.09
C PRO A 109 -9.79 -3.92 -7.21
N ILE A 110 -9.22 -3.56 -6.07
CA ILE A 110 -7.84 -3.09 -5.92
C ILE A 110 -7.06 -4.21 -5.28
N ARG A 111 -6.03 -4.71 -5.97
CA ARG A 111 -5.19 -5.80 -5.43
C ARG A 111 -4.34 -5.33 -4.27
N LEU A 112 -3.84 -6.29 -3.50
CA LEU A 112 -2.92 -6.02 -2.40
C LEU A 112 -1.67 -5.28 -2.90
N HIS A 113 -1.32 -4.21 -2.20
CA HIS A 113 -0.10 -3.44 -2.38
C HIS A 113 0.33 -2.74 -1.09
N ASN A 114 1.61 -2.35 -1.02
CA ASN A 114 2.14 -1.50 0.03
C ASN A 114 2.21 -0.05 -0.48
N GLU A 115 1.50 0.86 0.19
CA GLU A 115 1.41 2.26 -0.23
C GLU A 115 2.80 2.88 -0.40
N ASN A 116 3.05 3.52 -1.54
CA ASN A 116 4.31 4.19 -1.86
C ASN A 116 5.58 3.33 -1.71
N SER A 117 5.51 2.01 -1.88
CA SER A 117 6.70 1.13 -1.78
C SER A 117 7.82 1.40 -2.81
N TYR A 118 7.61 2.33 -3.75
CA TYR A 118 8.54 2.74 -4.79
C TYR A 118 9.29 4.04 -4.47
N THR A 119 8.95 4.73 -3.39
CA THR A 119 9.62 5.96 -2.93
C THR A 119 10.74 5.64 -1.92
N LEU A 120 11.59 6.63 -1.60
CA LEU A 120 12.65 6.48 -0.60
C LEU A 120 12.17 6.73 0.84
N ASP A 121 10.99 7.33 1.00
CA ASP A 121 10.24 7.40 2.24
C ASP A 121 8.76 7.13 1.97
N PHE A 122 8.10 6.43 2.88
CA PHE A 122 6.72 5.97 2.70
C PHE A 122 5.97 6.04 4.03
N PRO A 123 4.62 6.08 4.03
CA PRO A 123 3.88 6.01 5.28
C PRO A 123 4.11 4.66 5.94
N GLY A 124 4.45 4.66 7.23
CA GLY A 124 4.56 3.43 8.03
C GLY A 124 3.20 2.92 8.47
N VAL A 125 2.22 3.80 8.63
CA VAL A 125 0.85 3.45 9.04
C VAL A 125 -0.19 4.07 8.10
N LEU A 126 -1.17 3.28 7.72
CA LEU A 126 -2.41 3.72 7.09
C LEU A 126 -3.56 3.56 8.09
N LEU A 127 -4.41 4.58 8.21
CA LEU A 127 -5.62 4.54 9.00
C LEU A 127 -6.82 4.71 8.07
N PHE A 128 -7.65 3.68 7.96
CA PHE A 128 -8.92 3.71 7.24
C PHE A 128 -10.08 3.92 8.22
N GLY A 129 -11.10 4.69 7.84
CA GLY A 129 -12.29 4.91 8.67
C GLY A 129 -13.59 4.81 7.89
N CYS A 130 -14.52 3.98 8.37
CA CYS A 130 -15.79 3.73 7.69
C CYS A 130 -16.88 4.71 8.10
N ILE A 131 -17.21 5.64 7.20
CA ILE A 131 -18.32 6.59 7.36
C ILE A 131 -19.63 5.98 6.86
N THR A 132 -19.57 5.35 5.69
CA THR A 132 -20.68 4.62 5.07
C THR A 132 -20.18 3.26 4.64
N ALA A 133 -20.70 2.21 5.27
CA ALA A 133 -20.39 0.84 4.92
C ALA A 133 -21.09 0.47 3.59
N PRO A 134 -20.43 -0.30 2.71
CA PRO A 134 -21.04 -0.79 1.48
C PRO A 134 -22.19 -1.76 1.77
N GLU A 135 -23.11 -1.90 0.81
CA GLU A 135 -24.22 -2.88 0.90
C GLU A 135 -23.69 -4.31 0.78
N GLU A 136 -22.84 -4.56 -0.22
CA GLU A 136 -22.16 -5.83 -0.44
C GLU A 136 -20.68 -5.60 -0.82
N GLY A 137 -19.80 -6.50 -0.36
CA GLY A 137 -18.37 -6.45 -0.66
C GLY A 137 -17.65 -5.25 -0.04
N GLY A 138 -16.73 -4.64 -0.80
CA GLY A 138 -16.10 -3.35 -0.47
C GLY A 138 -15.20 -3.32 0.76
N ALA A 139 -14.87 -4.48 1.33
CA ALA A 139 -13.90 -4.59 2.41
C ALA A 139 -12.56 -3.99 1.97
N THR A 140 -11.87 -3.35 2.92
CA THR A 140 -10.43 -3.09 2.76
C THR A 140 -9.73 -4.40 3.10
N THR A 141 -9.28 -5.11 2.07
CA THR A 141 -8.55 -6.37 2.25
C THR A 141 -7.15 -6.09 2.74
N VAL A 142 -6.60 -7.00 3.53
CA VAL A 142 -5.23 -6.90 4.05
C VAL A 142 -4.52 -8.26 3.93
N GLY A 143 -3.20 -8.25 3.80
CA GLY A 143 -2.41 -9.49 3.69
C GLY A 143 -1.05 -9.37 4.36
N ASP A 144 -0.64 -10.41 5.09
CA ASP A 144 0.62 -10.44 5.83
C ASP A 144 1.81 -10.65 4.88
N MET A 145 2.68 -9.65 4.79
CA MET A 145 3.83 -9.67 3.86
C MET A 145 5.01 -10.50 4.36
N ARG A 146 5.00 -10.92 5.63
CA ARG A 146 5.93 -11.93 6.16
C ARG A 146 5.54 -13.31 5.64
N GLU A 147 4.25 -13.61 5.71
CA GLU A 147 3.70 -14.85 5.18
C GLU A 147 3.82 -14.89 3.65
N ALA A 148 3.58 -13.78 2.96
CA ALA A 148 3.80 -13.68 1.51
C ALA A 148 5.24 -14.03 1.14
N LEU A 149 6.22 -13.44 1.83
CA LEU A 149 7.65 -13.75 1.63
C LEU A 149 7.95 -15.24 1.86
N ARG A 150 7.35 -15.86 2.88
CA ARG A 150 7.52 -17.28 3.20
C ARG A 150 6.89 -18.20 2.14
N LEU A 151 5.78 -17.79 1.53
CA LEU A 151 5.03 -18.59 0.56
C LEU A 151 5.56 -18.48 -0.88
N LEU A 152 6.36 -17.45 -1.18
CA LEU A 152 6.99 -17.30 -2.50
C LEU A 152 7.88 -18.51 -2.83
N PRO A 153 7.87 -19.01 -4.08
CA PRO A 153 8.78 -20.06 -4.52
C PRO A 153 10.24 -19.67 -4.27
N ASP A 154 11.03 -20.55 -3.67
CA ASP A 154 12.39 -20.23 -3.18
C ASP A 154 13.29 -19.62 -4.26
N GLY A 155 13.26 -20.16 -5.48
CA GLY A 155 14.06 -19.65 -6.59
C GLY A 155 13.63 -18.25 -7.05
N LEU A 156 12.35 -17.95 -7.00
CA LEU A 156 11.83 -16.61 -7.34
C LEU A 156 12.15 -15.61 -6.23
N ARG A 157 11.96 -16.00 -4.96
CA ARG A 157 12.34 -15.21 -3.79
C ARG A 157 13.82 -14.81 -3.84
N ALA A 158 14.72 -15.77 -4.08
CA ALA A 158 16.15 -15.50 -4.12
C ALA A 158 16.53 -14.48 -5.19
N ARG A 159 15.94 -14.56 -6.39
CA ARG A 159 16.17 -13.59 -7.47
C ARG A 159 15.71 -12.18 -7.09
N PHE A 160 14.55 -12.04 -6.45
CA PHE A 160 14.09 -10.76 -5.95
C PHE A 160 14.92 -10.22 -4.78
N GLU A 161 15.44 -11.08 -3.91
CA GLU A 161 16.36 -10.70 -2.84
C GLU A 161 17.71 -10.20 -3.39
N GLU A 162 18.18 -10.77 -4.50
CA GLU A 162 19.47 -10.41 -5.14
C GLU A 162 19.36 -9.17 -6.04
N ALA A 163 18.35 -9.13 -6.90
CA ALA A 163 18.23 -8.09 -7.92
C ALA A 163 17.32 -6.94 -7.51
N GLY A 164 16.37 -7.17 -6.61
CA GLY A 164 15.25 -6.27 -6.34
C GLY A 164 14.16 -6.39 -7.40
N TRP A 165 13.34 -5.35 -7.54
CA TRP A 165 12.36 -5.18 -8.61
C TRP A 165 12.58 -3.86 -9.33
N LEU A 166 12.18 -3.80 -10.59
CA LEU A 166 12.28 -2.62 -11.44
C LEU A 166 10.88 -2.15 -11.80
N LEU A 167 10.61 -0.87 -11.53
CA LEU A 167 9.43 -0.17 -12.03
C LEU A 167 9.81 0.67 -13.24
N VAL A 168 9.09 0.48 -14.34
CA VAL A 168 9.17 1.33 -15.53
C VAL A 168 7.85 2.06 -15.68
N ARG A 169 7.90 3.37 -15.85
CA ARG A 169 6.73 4.23 -16.07
C ARG A 169 6.91 5.01 -17.36
N ASN A 170 5.87 5.00 -18.19
CA ASN A 170 5.80 5.81 -19.39
C ASN A 170 4.78 6.93 -19.12
N TYR A 171 5.23 8.19 -19.22
CA TYR A 171 4.39 9.37 -19.11
C TYR A 171 4.20 9.94 -20.51
N SER A 172 2.95 10.00 -20.95
CA SER A 172 2.56 10.67 -22.19
C SER A 172 1.10 11.12 -22.10
N GLU A 173 0.65 12.00 -23.00
CA GLU A 173 -0.78 12.34 -23.08
C GLU A 173 -1.66 11.16 -23.54
N LEU A 174 -1.06 10.20 -24.25
CA LEU A 174 -1.77 9.05 -24.81
C LEU A 174 -1.87 7.90 -23.81
N ALA A 175 -0.83 7.66 -23.01
CA ALA A 175 -0.74 6.56 -22.06
C ALA A 175 -0.36 7.08 -20.66
N GLY A 176 -1.31 6.99 -19.72
CA GLY A 176 -1.09 7.31 -18.31
C GLY A 176 -1.39 8.77 -17.94
N LEU A 177 -0.80 9.22 -16.83
CA LEU A 177 -0.83 10.63 -16.43
C LEU A 177 0.37 11.35 -17.07
N PRO A 178 0.21 12.58 -17.59
CA PRO A 178 1.34 13.37 -18.04
C PRO A 178 2.35 13.63 -16.92
N TRP A 179 3.64 13.74 -17.28
CA TRP A 179 4.72 13.89 -16.31
C TRP A 179 4.53 15.15 -15.45
N TYR A 180 4.10 16.27 -16.05
CA TYR A 180 3.91 17.53 -15.36
C TYR A 180 2.81 17.48 -14.30
N THR A 181 1.82 16.60 -14.46
CA THR A 181 0.80 16.34 -13.44
C THR A 181 1.36 15.50 -12.30
N THR A 182 2.19 14.50 -12.61
CA THR A 182 2.81 13.61 -11.60
C THR A 182 3.83 14.35 -10.74
N PHE A 183 4.72 15.12 -11.37
CA PHE A 183 5.76 15.91 -10.69
C PHE A 183 5.26 17.29 -10.23
N ALA A 184 4.01 17.65 -10.56
CA ALA A 184 3.39 18.93 -10.24
C ALA A 184 4.22 20.15 -10.69
N THR A 185 4.83 20.07 -11.88
CA THR A 185 5.69 21.09 -12.47
C THR A 185 5.69 20.98 -14.00
N GLU A 186 5.80 22.10 -14.71
CA GLU A 186 6.01 22.14 -16.17
C GLU A 186 7.50 22.37 -16.53
N ASP A 187 8.38 22.52 -15.55
CA ASP A 187 9.82 22.68 -15.75
C ASP A 187 10.54 21.33 -15.65
N ARG A 188 11.17 20.91 -16.76
CA ARG A 188 11.95 19.68 -16.85
C ARG A 188 13.07 19.62 -15.83
N ALA A 189 13.79 20.72 -15.61
CA ALA A 189 14.91 20.74 -14.68
C ALA A 189 14.44 20.45 -13.24
N VAL A 190 13.22 20.88 -12.89
CA VAL A 190 12.60 20.57 -11.59
C VAL A 190 12.24 19.08 -11.49
N ALA A 191 11.69 18.48 -12.56
CA ALA A 191 11.39 17.05 -12.59
C ALA A 191 12.67 16.18 -12.57
N GLU A 192 13.72 16.58 -13.28
CA GLU A 192 15.02 15.91 -13.28
C GLU A 192 15.69 15.97 -11.89
N ALA A 193 15.70 17.14 -11.25
CA ALA A 193 16.22 17.28 -9.89
C ALA A 193 15.47 16.39 -8.90
N TYR A 194 14.13 16.30 -9.02
CA TYR A 194 13.34 15.36 -8.23
C TYR A 194 13.77 13.91 -8.48
N CYS A 195 14.00 13.54 -9.74
CA CYS A 195 14.43 12.20 -10.10
C CYS A 195 15.80 11.85 -9.50
N ASP A 196 16.76 12.77 -9.58
CA ASP A 196 18.09 12.61 -9.00
C ASP A 196 18.02 12.43 -7.47
N GLU A 197 17.26 13.29 -6.78
CA GLU A 197 17.07 13.23 -5.32
C GLU A 197 16.43 11.90 -4.87
N ASN A 198 15.57 11.30 -5.70
CA ASN A 198 14.83 10.08 -5.38
C ASN A 198 15.39 8.80 -6.04
N THR A 199 16.60 8.88 -6.61
CA THR A 199 17.24 7.75 -7.32
C THR A 199 16.30 7.14 -8.37
N ILE A 200 15.87 7.98 -9.31
CA ILE A 200 14.98 7.66 -10.43
C ILE A 200 15.77 7.92 -11.70
N GLY A 201 15.98 6.88 -12.51
CA GLY A 201 16.52 7.06 -13.87
C GLY A 201 15.45 7.65 -14.77
N TYR A 202 15.82 8.55 -15.66
CA TYR A 202 14.87 9.19 -16.57
C TYR A 202 15.42 9.29 -18.00
N GLU A 203 14.52 9.24 -18.98
CA GLU A 203 14.80 9.33 -20.40
C GLU A 203 13.67 10.12 -21.08
N TRP A 204 14.00 11.27 -21.68
CA TRP A 204 13.06 12.04 -22.48
C TRP A 204 13.04 11.48 -23.90
N LEU A 205 11.85 11.13 -24.40
CA LEU A 205 11.67 10.67 -25.79
C LEU A 205 11.43 11.85 -26.73
N ASP A 206 10.68 12.84 -26.25
CA ASP A 206 10.33 14.08 -26.94
C ASP A 206 10.00 15.16 -25.89
N ASP A 207 9.31 16.25 -26.28
CA ASP A 207 8.98 17.40 -25.42
C ASP A 207 7.97 17.07 -24.30
N ASP A 208 7.12 16.07 -24.50
CA ASP A 208 6.00 15.74 -23.59
C ASP A 208 6.04 14.30 -23.05
N SER A 209 6.97 13.48 -23.56
CA SER A 209 7.09 12.06 -23.22
C SER A 209 8.34 11.76 -22.40
N LEU A 210 8.13 11.13 -21.24
CA LEU A 210 9.19 10.75 -20.29
C LEU A 210 9.06 9.27 -19.96
N ILE A 211 10.19 8.57 -19.90
CA ILE A 211 10.29 7.24 -19.29
C ILE A 211 11.07 7.37 -17.99
N THR A 212 10.56 6.79 -16.90
CA THR A 212 11.34 6.64 -15.66
C THR A 212 11.58 5.18 -15.31
N ARG A 213 12.75 4.89 -14.76
CA ARG A 213 13.18 3.56 -14.29
C ARG A 213 13.63 3.66 -12.83
N GLN A 214 13.01 2.85 -11.98
CA GLN A 214 13.25 2.85 -10.54
C GLN A 214 13.51 1.41 -10.07
N ARG A 215 14.76 1.09 -9.75
CA ARG A 215 15.08 -0.17 -9.07
C ARG A 215 14.95 0.01 -7.57
N ARG A 216 14.24 -0.92 -6.94
CA ARG A 216 13.93 -0.92 -5.51
C ARG A 216 14.09 -2.33 -4.93
N SER A 217 14.29 -2.40 -3.62
CA SER A 217 14.27 -3.68 -2.93
C SER A 217 12.87 -4.27 -2.96
N ALA A 218 12.76 -5.57 -3.24
CA ALA A 218 11.50 -6.30 -3.13
C ALA A 218 11.28 -6.82 -1.69
N VAL A 219 12.37 -6.93 -0.92
CA VAL A 219 12.38 -7.40 0.47
C VAL A 219 13.07 -6.36 1.35
N ILE A 220 12.41 -5.93 2.41
CA ILE A 220 12.98 -5.04 3.43
C ILE A 220 12.81 -5.66 4.82
N THR A 221 13.45 -5.07 5.81
CA THR A 221 13.33 -5.43 7.23
C THR A 221 12.59 -4.33 7.96
N HIS A 222 11.54 -4.66 8.68
CA HIS A 222 10.78 -3.69 9.46
C HIS A 222 11.66 -3.07 10.56
N PRO A 223 11.76 -1.72 10.68
CA PRO A 223 12.73 -1.05 11.55
C PRO A 223 12.48 -1.29 13.05
N VAL A 224 11.21 -1.49 13.44
CA VAL A 224 10.83 -1.78 14.85
C VAL A 224 10.83 -3.27 15.18
N THR A 225 10.12 -4.11 14.40
CA THR A 225 9.97 -5.55 14.71
C THR A 225 11.16 -6.40 14.28
N GLY A 226 11.99 -5.92 13.35
CA GLY A 226 13.10 -6.67 12.77
C GLY A 226 12.69 -7.77 11.80
N GLU A 227 11.42 -7.85 11.41
CA GLU A 227 10.92 -8.90 10.52
C GLU A 227 11.18 -8.57 9.05
N ARG A 228 11.57 -9.58 8.27
CA ARG A 228 11.75 -9.46 6.82
C ARG A 228 10.40 -9.61 6.12
N VAL A 229 10.11 -8.72 5.17
CA VAL A 229 8.80 -8.63 4.52
C VAL A 229 8.91 -8.47 3.01
N TRP A 230 7.92 -9.02 2.29
CA TRP A 230 7.70 -8.78 0.86
C TRP A 230 7.05 -7.40 0.66
N PHE A 231 7.86 -6.34 0.54
CA PHE A 231 7.39 -4.95 0.47
C PHE A 231 7.67 -4.37 -0.92
N ASN A 232 6.64 -4.30 -1.75
CA ASN A 232 6.74 -3.75 -3.11
C ASN A 232 5.35 -3.57 -3.74
N HIS A 233 5.36 -3.03 -4.96
CA HIS A 233 4.20 -2.87 -5.83
C HIS A 233 4.31 -3.74 -7.09
N PHE A 234 5.14 -4.79 -7.08
CA PHE A 234 5.46 -5.57 -8.28
C PHE A 234 4.20 -6.11 -8.95
N ALA A 235 3.40 -6.89 -8.22
CA ALA A 235 2.21 -7.54 -8.77
C ALA A 235 1.16 -6.53 -9.22
N PHE A 236 0.92 -5.48 -8.43
CA PHE A 236 -0.12 -4.47 -8.70
C PHE A 236 0.07 -3.76 -10.05
N TRP A 237 1.32 -3.45 -10.42
CA TRP A 237 1.64 -2.77 -11.67
C TRP A 237 2.17 -3.67 -12.77
N ASN A 238 2.18 -4.99 -12.56
CA ASN A 238 2.58 -5.91 -13.62
C ASN A 238 1.48 -6.01 -14.68
N SER A 239 1.84 -5.94 -15.96
CA SER A 239 0.84 -6.04 -17.04
C SER A 239 0.02 -7.32 -16.98
N ARG A 240 0.61 -8.45 -16.55
CA ARG A 240 -0.06 -9.75 -16.37
C ARG A 240 -1.17 -9.73 -15.31
N THR A 241 -1.15 -8.77 -14.40
CA THR A 241 -2.15 -8.63 -13.33
C THR A 241 -3.39 -7.85 -13.77
N LEU A 242 -3.30 -7.11 -14.89
CA LEU A 242 -4.43 -6.44 -15.52
C LEU A 242 -5.46 -7.46 -16.01
N ASP A 243 -6.70 -7.00 -16.17
CA ASP A 243 -7.72 -7.76 -16.88
C ASP A 243 -7.20 -8.12 -18.29
N PRO A 244 -7.37 -9.37 -18.76
CA PRO A 244 -6.79 -9.82 -20.02
C PRO A 244 -7.22 -8.97 -21.22
N ASP A 245 -8.47 -8.55 -21.28
CA ASP A 245 -9.02 -7.76 -22.39
C ASP A 245 -8.45 -6.33 -22.33
N VAL A 246 -8.34 -5.76 -21.13
CA VAL A 246 -7.68 -4.45 -20.93
C VAL A 246 -6.21 -4.49 -21.32
N ARG A 247 -5.50 -5.54 -20.90
CA ARG A 247 -4.08 -5.72 -21.26
C ARG A 247 -3.90 -5.82 -22.77
N GLU A 248 -4.70 -6.65 -23.44
CA GLU A 248 -4.62 -6.84 -24.90
C GLU A 248 -4.79 -5.49 -25.62
N VAL A 249 -5.82 -4.72 -25.27
CA VAL A 249 -6.05 -3.39 -25.85
C VAL A 249 -4.88 -2.44 -25.60
N LEU A 250 -4.33 -2.41 -24.38
CA LEU A 250 -3.20 -1.53 -24.06
C LEU A 250 -1.92 -1.93 -24.80
N GLU A 251 -1.64 -3.24 -24.91
CA GLU A 251 -0.48 -3.77 -25.60
C GLU A 251 -0.58 -3.60 -27.12
N GLU A 252 -1.77 -3.72 -27.71
CA GLU A 252 -2.00 -3.40 -29.13
C GLU A 252 -1.84 -1.90 -29.42
N THR A 253 -2.27 -1.05 -28.50
CA THR A 253 -2.26 0.41 -28.68
C THR A 253 -0.86 1.01 -28.46
N TYR A 254 -0.17 0.60 -27.40
CA TYR A 254 1.09 1.23 -26.97
C TYR A 254 2.32 0.33 -27.14
N GLY A 255 2.12 -0.93 -27.51
CA GLY A 255 3.17 -1.94 -27.50
C GLY A 255 3.48 -2.46 -26.09
N PRO A 256 4.20 -3.60 -25.98
CA PRO A 256 4.49 -4.26 -24.71
C PRO A 256 5.43 -3.48 -23.78
N ASP A 257 6.15 -2.48 -24.30
CA ASP A 257 7.05 -1.60 -23.56
C ASP A 257 6.47 -0.19 -23.33
N GLY A 258 5.35 0.16 -23.99
CA GLY A 258 4.73 1.50 -23.92
C GLY A 258 3.60 1.62 -22.89
N LEU A 259 3.36 0.58 -22.08
CA LEU A 259 2.34 0.60 -21.04
C LEU A 259 2.62 1.70 -20.00
N PRO A 260 1.60 2.38 -19.44
CA PRO A 260 1.82 3.46 -18.46
C PRO A 260 2.68 3.04 -17.27
N PHE A 261 2.52 1.79 -16.83
CA PHE A 261 3.31 1.16 -15.79
C PHE A 261 3.60 -0.29 -16.21
N ASN A 262 4.81 -0.76 -15.95
CA ASN A 262 5.11 -2.18 -15.93
C ASN A 262 6.23 -2.51 -14.94
N THR A 263 6.30 -3.75 -14.51
CA THR A 263 7.25 -4.22 -13.51
C THR A 263 8.07 -5.40 -14.01
N TYR A 264 9.34 -5.42 -13.61
CA TYR A 264 10.33 -6.42 -14.01
C TYR A 264 11.14 -6.87 -12.80
N LEU A 265 11.87 -7.96 -12.93
CA LEU A 265 12.93 -8.26 -11.97
C LEU A 265 13.98 -7.13 -12.00
N GLY A 266 14.69 -6.90 -10.90
CA GLY A 266 15.62 -5.77 -10.81
C GLY A 266 16.78 -5.78 -11.80
N ASP A 267 17.05 -6.91 -12.46
CA ASP A 267 18.00 -7.04 -13.58
C ASP A 267 17.38 -6.67 -14.95
N GLY A 268 16.11 -6.25 -14.98
CA GLY A 268 15.35 -5.92 -16.19
C GLY A 268 14.65 -7.12 -16.84
N THR A 269 14.84 -8.33 -16.31
CA THR A 269 14.22 -9.54 -16.87
C THR A 269 12.70 -9.52 -16.68
N ARG A 270 11.97 -9.79 -17.77
CA ARG A 270 10.53 -10.10 -17.71
C ARG A 270 10.33 -11.47 -17.07
N LEU A 271 9.56 -11.52 -15.98
CA LEU A 271 9.12 -12.79 -15.44
C LEU A 271 8.19 -13.49 -16.44
N THR A 272 8.21 -14.82 -16.44
CA THR A 272 7.25 -15.62 -17.20
C THR A 272 5.85 -15.48 -16.61
N ASP A 273 4.82 -15.70 -17.43
CA ASP A 273 3.42 -15.68 -16.97
C ASP A 273 3.21 -16.57 -15.73
N ALA A 274 3.78 -17.78 -15.72
CA ALA A 274 3.67 -18.71 -14.60
C ALA A 274 4.33 -18.17 -13.31
N GLU A 275 5.42 -17.41 -13.43
CA GLU A 275 6.07 -16.79 -12.27
C GLU A 275 5.24 -15.62 -11.73
N VAL A 276 4.68 -14.78 -12.60
CA VAL A 276 3.79 -13.69 -12.15
C VAL A 276 2.50 -14.24 -11.55
N ASP A 277 1.92 -15.28 -12.17
CA ASP A 277 0.74 -15.97 -11.66
C ASP A 277 1.03 -16.59 -10.27
N ALA A 278 2.22 -17.12 -10.04
CA ALA A 278 2.64 -17.62 -8.72
C ALA A 278 2.75 -16.50 -7.65
N VAL A 279 3.23 -15.30 -8.03
CA VAL A 279 3.22 -14.14 -7.12
C VAL A 279 1.78 -13.73 -6.79
N ASN A 280 0.90 -13.68 -7.79
CA ASN A 280 -0.51 -13.34 -7.60
C ASN A 280 -1.22 -14.38 -6.70
N GLU A 281 -0.96 -15.68 -6.88
CA GLU A 281 -1.51 -16.73 -6.01
C GLU A 281 -1.07 -16.56 -4.55
N VAL A 282 0.17 -16.12 -4.31
CA VAL A 282 0.64 -15.81 -2.94
C VAL A 282 -0.19 -14.67 -2.34
N TYR A 283 -0.42 -13.58 -3.07
CA TYR A 283 -1.28 -12.50 -2.60
C TYR A 283 -2.71 -12.98 -2.30
N ASP A 284 -3.30 -13.80 -3.17
CA ASP A 284 -4.64 -14.36 -2.95
C ASP A 284 -4.70 -15.21 -1.67
N ARG A 285 -3.66 -16.03 -1.41
CA ARG A 285 -3.59 -16.91 -0.24
C ARG A 285 -3.42 -16.18 1.08
N VAL A 286 -2.72 -15.05 1.10
CA VAL A 286 -2.51 -14.26 2.33
C VAL A 286 -3.62 -13.24 2.57
N THR A 287 -4.49 -12.98 1.58
CA THR A 287 -5.57 -12.01 1.68
C THR A 287 -6.61 -12.44 2.72
N VAL A 288 -6.82 -11.57 3.72
CA VAL A 288 -7.89 -11.65 4.70
C VAL A 288 -8.77 -10.41 4.62
N ARG A 289 -9.98 -10.51 5.17
CA ARG A 289 -10.99 -9.45 5.05
C ARG A 289 -11.92 -9.43 6.25
N GLU A 290 -12.47 -8.25 6.51
CA GLU A 290 -13.56 -8.04 7.45
C GLU A 290 -14.53 -7.05 6.84
N SER A 291 -15.83 -7.34 6.93
CA SER A 291 -16.87 -6.43 6.46
C SER A 291 -16.88 -5.17 7.33
N TRP A 292 -16.87 -4.02 6.66
CA TRP A 292 -16.94 -2.72 7.32
C TRP A 292 -18.25 -2.54 8.08
N GLN A 293 -18.17 -1.96 9.27
CA GLN A 293 -19.31 -1.36 9.97
C GLN A 293 -19.07 0.14 10.11
N ARG A 294 -20.15 0.92 10.11
CA ARG A 294 -20.06 2.36 10.37
C ARG A 294 -19.37 2.60 11.70
N GLY A 295 -18.37 3.49 11.70
CA GLY A 295 -17.58 3.84 12.88
C GLY A 295 -16.32 3.01 13.07
N ASP A 296 -16.16 1.91 12.32
CA ASP A 296 -14.94 1.12 12.37
C ASP A 296 -13.72 1.94 11.90
N LEU A 297 -12.58 1.71 12.54
CA LEU A 297 -11.26 2.19 12.11
C LEU A 297 -10.34 1.00 11.88
N MET A 298 -9.59 0.98 10.78
CA MET A 298 -8.56 -0.05 10.52
C MET A 298 -7.19 0.61 10.45
N LEU A 299 -6.27 0.19 11.33
CA LEU A 299 -4.85 0.48 11.20
C LEU A 299 -4.20 -0.62 10.37
N VAL A 300 -3.33 -0.23 9.44
CA VAL A 300 -2.48 -1.11 8.66
C VAL A 300 -1.05 -0.63 8.82
N ASP A 301 -0.18 -1.51 9.30
CA ASP A 301 1.26 -1.34 9.23
C ASP A 301 1.66 -1.58 7.78
N ASN A 302 2.01 -0.51 7.08
CA ASN A 302 2.22 -0.53 5.65
C ASN A 302 3.45 -1.36 5.26
N ILE A 303 4.35 -1.69 6.19
CA ILE A 303 5.52 -2.52 5.95
C ILE A 303 5.17 -4.00 6.16
N LEU A 304 4.53 -4.33 7.29
CA LEU A 304 4.15 -5.70 7.62
C LEU A 304 2.98 -6.21 6.77
N CYS A 305 2.16 -5.30 6.24
CA CYS A 305 0.88 -5.65 5.65
C CYS A 305 0.60 -4.85 4.38
N ALA A 306 0.26 -5.57 3.30
CA ALA A 306 -0.28 -4.96 2.10
C ALA A 306 -1.80 -4.82 2.24
N HIS A 307 -2.39 -3.88 1.51
CA HIS A 307 -3.83 -3.63 1.54
C HIS A 307 -4.42 -3.51 0.14
N GLY A 308 -5.73 -3.71 0.04
CA GLY A 308 -6.49 -3.64 -1.21
C GLY A 308 -7.95 -3.30 -0.95
N ARG A 309 -8.79 -3.47 -1.96
CA ARG A 309 -10.23 -3.18 -1.90
C ARG A 309 -11.00 -4.21 -2.71
N GLU A 310 -12.05 -4.78 -2.12
CA GLU A 310 -12.97 -5.62 -2.88
C GLU A 310 -13.88 -4.79 -3.80
N ALA A 311 -14.38 -5.42 -4.85
CA ALA A 311 -15.51 -4.87 -5.59
C ALA A 311 -16.72 -4.69 -4.65
N PHE A 312 -17.58 -3.72 -4.94
CA PHE A 312 -18.75 -3.42 -4.10
C PHE A 312 -19.94 -2.88 -4.89
N THR A 313 -21.09 -2.91 -4.24
CA THR A 313 -22.34 -2.28 -4.69
C THR A 313 -22.85 -1.30 -3.64
N GLY A 314 -23.71 -0.37 -4.08
CA GLY A 314 -24.28 0.68 -3.22
C GLY A 314 -23.28 1.79 -2.85
N ASP A 315 -23.63 2.54 -1.81
CA ASP A 315 -22.82 3.63 -1.31
C ASP A 315 -21.65 3.12 -0.46
N ARG A 316 -20.46 3.70 -0.64
CA ARG A 316 -19.28 3.39 0.17
C ARG A 316 -18.48 4.66 0.43
N LYS A 317 -18.24 4.97 1.70
CA LYS A 317 -17.40 6.11 2.10
C LYS A 317 -16.40 5.68 3.16
N ILE A 318 -15.18 5.41 2.72
CA ILE A 318 -14.04 5.11 3.57
C ILE A 318 -13.04 6.27 3.46
N LEU A 319 -12.70 6.87 4.59
CA LEU A 319 -11.65 7.89 4.69
C LEU A 319 -10.31 7.21 4.93
N VAL A 320 -9.22 7.84 4.49
CA VAL A 320 -7.86 7.39 4.78
C VAL A 320 -7.00 8.54 5.30
N ALA A 321 -6.15 8.24 6.26
CA ALA A 321 -5.04 9.07 6.69
C ALA A 321 -3.74 8.26 6.69
N MET A 322 -2.63 8.93 6.43
CA MET A 322 -1.30 8.34 6.39
C MET A 322 -0.44 8.92 7.51
N GLY A 323 0.40 8.10 8.12
CA GLY A 323 1.21 8.51 9.24
C GLY A 323 2.48 7.70 9.43
N GLU A 324 3.25 8.13 10.43
CA GLU A 324 4.52 7.53 10.83
C GLU A 324 5.46 7.33 9.63
N PRO A 325 5.90 8.41 8.96
CA PRO A 325 6.75 8.27 7.78
C PRO A 325 8.03 7.51 8.12
N VAL A 326 8.37 6.53 7.28
CA VAL A 326 9.55 5.67 7.44
C VAL A 326 10.47 5.87 6.24
N ALA A 327 11.76 6.08 6.50
CA ALA A 327 12.77 6.10 5.46
C ALA A 327 13.20 4.67 5.10
N LEU A 328 13.36 4.40 3.80
CA LEU A 328 13.84 3.10 3.31
C LEU A 328 15.20 2.73 3.92
N ALA A 329 16.05 3.73 4.18
CA ALA A 329 17.37 3.54 4.80
C ALA A 329 17.30 2.90 6.19
N ASP A 330 16.21 3.11 6.94
CA ASP A 330 16.00 2.51 8.26
C ASP A 330 15.54 1.04 8.17
N CYS A 331 15.16 0.59 6.97
CA CYS A 331 14.53 -0.71 6.75
C CYS A 331 15.50 -1.79 6.25
N SER A 332 16.82 -1.58 6.30
CA SER A 332 17.83 -2.57 5.86
C SER A 332 17.44 -3.31 4.56
N PRO A 333 17.25 -2.59 3.44
CA PRO A 333 16.78 -3.19 2.20
C PRO A 333 17.77 -4.25 1.68
N ALA A 334 17.25 -5.36 1.16
CA ALA A 334 18.08 -6.43 0.58
C ALA A 334 18.94 -5.92 -0.60
N THR A 335 18.41 -4.98 -1.39
CA THR A 335 19.14 -4.29 -2.45
C THR A 335 19.02 -2.77 -2.32
N GLN A 336 20.10 -2.05 -2.62
CA GLN A 336 20.05 -0.58 -2.63
C GLN A 336 19.22 -0.05 -3.81
N PRO A 337 18.52 1.10 -3.64
CA PRO A 337 17.90 1.80 -4.75
C PRO A 337 18.91 2.11 -5.86
N SER A 338 18.47 2.04 -7.11
CA SER A 338 19.33 2.32 -8.27
C SER A 338 18.50 2.89 -9.43
N THR A 339 19.15 3.70 -10.26
CA THR A 339 18.61 4.18 -11.53
C THR A 339 18.85 3.19 -12.67
N THR A 340 19.83 2.29 -12.53
CA THR A 340 20.19 1.21 -13.47
C THR A 340 19.69 -0.16 -13.01
N VAL A 341 19.66 -1.11 -13.93
CA VAL A 341 19.35 -2.51 -13.63
C VAL A 341 20.49 -3.17 -12.83
N HIS A 342 20.20 -4.29 -12.18
CA HIS A 342 21.21 -5.07 -11.47
C HIS A 342 22.24 -5.66 -12.45
N GLY A 343 23.53 -5.49 -12.17
CA GLY A 343 24.63 -6.09 -12.94
C GLY A 343 25.24 -5.18 -14.01
N GLU A 344 24.69 -3.98 -14.20
CA GLU A 344 25.29 -2.87 -14.96
C GLU A 344 26.11 -1.94 -14.06
#